data_AF-A0AAD9IFF9-F1
#
_entry.id   AF-A0AAD9IFF9-F1
#
_cell.length_a   1.000
_cell.length_b   1.000
_cell.length_c   1.000
_cell.angle_alpha   90.00
_cell.angle_beta   90.00
_cell.angle_gamma   90.00
#
_symmetry.space_group_name_H-M   'P 1'
#
loop_
_entity.id
_entity.type
_entity.pdbx_description
1 polymer ?
#
loop_
_entity_poly.entity_id
_entity_poly.type
_entity_poly.pdbx_seq_one_letter_code
_entity_poly.pdbx_strand_id
1 'polypeptide(L)'
;MVQEKVGYGFSYGLRERLFRGAWEPRDDSTHPAAEAVIAAGCRPRHLSKPELSRFSAFATSYLDARNFILSLWYKNVNHVLAEDECIALGTKEGLAPARLKDAFGFLDRRGLINFGLAGLTPAAQAPPTEEAVANALYELLDGADMEAVTEKGLRKDLARVLAADMGPFKGHIRGLITAYLENGGPPAEYAAQREAAAKAAEEAKKEKAKRKRAVVVGAGPAGLTAASHLQRQGVEVTVLEARGRVGGRVHSYRDPSLGAPVDLGASIVTGISPDVAKGHQPDPVAVIFRQMATPLHTLAQHLPLFHRGADPIDPGLDARVEDLQNQLMDDVAARLALLPEAEAERLSYGELLEEALAKRGGLESAAAEAASGREADDPVEACVAAVVDAVCASSQQGEDQSSASASAPLASLASGRSFSKGPSDRQVLEWHWANLEYGCSACLSEVRGRC
;
A
#
# COMPACT_ATOMS: atom_id res chain seq x y z
N MET A 1 5.51 -22.23 -20.69
CA MET A 1 4.15 -22.64 -21.08
C MET A 1 3.23 -21.51 -20.68
N VAL A 2 2.76 -20.76 -21.68
CA VAL A 2 1.85 -19.62 -21.52
C VAL A 2 0.47 -20.22 -21.25
N GLN A 3 -0.07 -20.08 -20.04
CA GLN A 3 -1.47 -20.42 -19.80
C GLN A 3 -2.36 -19.23 -20.14
N GLU A 4 -3.33 -19.53 -21.01
CA GLU A 4 -4.37 -18.65 -21.52
C GLU A 4 -5.12 -17.92 -20.40
N LYS A 5 -5.46 -16.67 -20.68
CA LYS A 5 -6.50 -15.91 -19.97
C LYS A 5 -7.82 -16.66 -20.10
N VAL A 6 -8.15 -17.50 -19.12
CA VAL A 6 -9.52 -17.95 -18.92
C VAL A 6 -10.22 -16.88 -18.10
N GLY A 7 -11.02 -16.05 -18.78
CA GLY A 7 -11.87 -15.06 -18.15
C GLY A 7 -13.01 -15.76 -17.41
N TYR A 8 -12.86 -15.96 -16.11
CA TYR A 8 -13.98 -16.15 -15.19
C TYR A 8 -14.20 -14.81 -14.48
N GLY A 9 -15.20 -14.07 -14.97
CA GLY A 9 -15.69 -12.87 -14.31
C GLY A 9 -16.64 -13.26 -13.19
N PHE A 10 -16.13 -13.48 -11.99
CA PHE A 10 -16.92 -13.43 -10.76
C PHE A 10 -16.41 -12.24 -9.94
N SER A 11 -17.28 -11.26 -9.77
CA SER A 11 -17.00 -9.98 -9.11
C SER A 11 -17.41 -10.05 -7.64
N TYR A 12 -16.41 -10.20 -6.77
CA TYR A 12 -16.58 -10.04 -5.32
C TYR A 12 -16.46 -8.55 -4.96
N GLY A 13 -17.49 -8.00 -4.30
CA GLY A 13 -17.42 -6.72 -3.59
C GLY A 13 -18.58 -5.76 -3.86
N LEU A 14 -19.16 -5.24 -2.77
CA LEU A 14 -20.02 -4.04 -2.69
C LEU A 14 -19.58 -2.90 -3.62
N ARG A 15 -18.26 -2.73 -3.80
CA ARG A 15 -17.67 -1.65 -4.63
C ARG A 15 -17.95 -1.77 -6.11
N GLU A 16 -18.13 -2.98 -6.67
CA GLU A 16 -18.42 -3.14 -8.10
C GLU A 16 -19.92 -3.10 -8.42
N ARG A 17 -20.80 -3.39 -7.46
CA ARG A 17 -22.26 -3.50 -7.68
C ARG A 17 -23.04 -2.21 -7.42
N LEU A 18 -22.74 -1.45 -6.36
CA LEU A 18 -23.42 -0.18 -6.08
C LEU A 18 -23.00 0.99 -6.98
N PHE A 19 -21.79 0.91 -7.56
CA PHE A 19 -21.29 1.91 -8.50
C PHE A 19 -21.44 1.48 -9.97
N ARG A 20 -22.57 0.82 -10.31
CA ARG A 20 -23.06 0.65 -11.69
C ARG A 20 -23.65 1.94 -12.29
N GLY A 21 -23.43 3.11 -11.68
CA GLY A 21 -23.40 4.32 -12.49
C GLY A 21 -22.28 4.11 -13.49
N ALA A 22 -22.60 3.97 -14.78
CA ALA A 22 -21.65 3.72 -15.85
C ALA A 22 -20.34 4.45 -15.55
N TRP A 23 -19.33 3.70 -15.13
CA TRP A 23 -18.01 4.28 -14.91
C TRP A 23 -17.52 4.60 -16.30
N GLU A 24 -17.82 5.82 -16.75
CA GLU A 24 -17.34 6.29 -18.04
C GLU A 24 -15.83 6.08 -18.03
N PRO A 25 -15.28 5.40 -19.07
CA PRO A 25 -13.84 5.26 -19.20
C PRO A 25 -13.22 6.63 -19.00
N ARG A 26 -12.41 6.76 -17.95
CA ARG A 26 -11.75 8.04 -17.69
C ARG A 26 -10.85 8.30 -18.90
N ASP A 27 -11.03 9.43 -19.58
CA ASP A 27 -10.22 9.89 -20.74
C ASP A 27 -8.68 9.87 -20.48
N ASP A 28 -8.27 9.68 -19.24
CA ASP A 28 -6.87 9.44 -18.89
C ASP A 28 -6.31 8.12 -19.40
N SER A 29 -7.12 7.07 -19.62
CA SER A 29 -6.62 5.72 -19.94
C SER A 29 -5.87 5.66 -21.28
N THR A 30 -6.15 6.61 -22.18
CA THR A 30 -5.52 6.73 -23.50
C THR A 30 -4.22 7.52 -23.47
N HIS A 31 -3.91 8.18 -22.34
CA HIS A 31 -2.73 9.02 -22.24
C HIS A 31 -1.45 8.16 -22.18
N PRO A 32 -0.37 8.47 -22.94
CA PRO A 32 0.85 7.66 -22.95
C PRO A 32 1.51 7.46 -21.56
N ALA A 33 1.37 8.45 -20.69
CA ALA A 33 1.86 8.40 -19.30
C ALA A 33 0.86 7.83 -18.28
N ALA A 34 -0.29 7.29 -18.71
CA ALA A 34 -1.38 6.91 -17.82
C ALA A 34 -0.94 5.95 -16.71
N GLU A 35 -0.21 4.89 -17.07
CA GLU A 35 0.25 3.88 -16.12
C GLU A 35 1.07 4.50 -14.97
N ALA A 36 2.12 5.26 -15.29
CA ALA A 36 2.99 5.86 -14.30
C ALA A 36 2.30 6.94 -13.45
N VAL A 37 1.44 7.76 -14.07
CA VAL A 37 0.77 8.86 -13.37
C VAL A 37 -0.33 8.33 -12.45
N ILE A 38 -1.09 7.33 -12.89
CA ILE A 38 -2.10 6.66 -12.08
C ILE A 38 -1.42 5.86 -10.96
N ALA A 39 -0.25 5.24 -11.22
CA ALA A 39 0.54 4.56 -10.20
C ALA A 39 0.98 5.50 -9.05
N ALA A 40 1.13 6.79 -9.33
CA ALA A 40 1.43 7.83 -8.35
C ALA A 40 0.18 8.44 -7.68
N GLY A 41 -1.03 7.98 -8.01
CA GLY A 41 -2.29 8.53 -7.47
C GLY A 41 -2.71 9.83 -8.13
N CYS A 42 -2.12 10.17 -9.27
CA CYS A 42 -2.39 11.38 -10.03
C CYS A 42 -3.22 11.08 -11.27
N ARG A 43 -3.78 12.13 -11.90
CA ARG A 43 -4.51 12.02 -13.17
C ARG A 43 -3.71 12.69 -14.30
N PRO A 44 -3.40 12.00 -15.40
CA PRO A 44 -2.61 12.55 -16.52
C PRO A 44 -3.07 13.92 -17.02
N ARG A 45 -4.38 14.11 -17.17
CA ARG A 45 -4.96 15.34 -17.76
C ARG A 45 -5.44 16.36 -16.72
N HIS A 46 -5.34 16.06 -15.43
CA HIS A 46 -5.94 16.88 -14.37
C HIS A 46 -4.96 17.20 -13.25
N LEU A 47 -5.05 18.42 -12.75
CA LEU A 47 -4.34 18.84 -11.55
C LEU A 47 -5.10 18.38 -10.30
N SER A 48 -4.36 17.85 -9.33
CA SER A 48 -4.88 17.63 -7.98
C SER A 48 -5.13 18.96 -7.25
N LYS A 49 -5.94 18.96 -6.18
CA LYS A 49 -6.20 20.18 -5.39
C LYS A 49 -4.91 20.91 -4.94
N PRO A 50 -3.87 20.22 -4.44
CA PRO A 50 -2.61 20.88 -4.10
C PRO A 50 -1.88 21.50 -5.29
N GLU A 51 -1.97 20.90 -6.47
CA GLU A 51 -1.34 21.42 -7.69
C GLU A 51 -2.08 22.64 -8.24
N LEU A 52 -3.42 22.63 -8.20
CA LEU A 52 -4.26 23.76 -8.62
C LEU A 52 -3.88 25.06 -7.92
N SER A 53 -3.54 24.98 -6.63
CA SER A 53 -3.14 26.16 -5.84
C SER A 53 -1.81 26.79 -6.28
N ARG A 54 -0.97 26.09 -7.04
CA ARG A 54 0.40 26.52 -7.38
C ARG A 54 0.65 26.67 -8.87
N PHE A 55 0.00 25.84 -9.69
CA PHE A 55 0.40 25.63 -11.08
C PHE A 55 -0.74 25.83 -12.08
N SER A 56 -1.91 26.29 -11.61
CA SER A 56 -3.10 26.54 -12.46
C SER A 56 -2.83 27.52 -13.61
N ALA A 57 -1.98 28.53 -13.39
CA ALA A 57 -1.62 29.53 -14.41
C ALA A 57 -0.87 28.95 -15.64
N PHE A 58 -0.29 27.75 -15.52
CA PHE A 58 0.47 27.09 -16.59
C PHE A 58 0.24 25.58 -16.61
N ALA A 59 -1.02 25.18 -16.36
CA ALA A 59 -1.46 23.81 -16.13
C ALA A 59 -0.93 22.82 -17.17
N THR A 60 -1.13 23.08 -18.47
CA THR A 60 -0.70 22.17 -19.55
C THR A 60 0.80 21.88 -19.49
N SER A 61 1.63 22.92 -19.52
CA SER A 61 3.10 22.76 -19.49
C SER A 61 3.62 22.11 -18.20
N TYR A 62 2.91 22.30 -17.08
CA TYR A 62 3.22 21.63 -15.83
C TYR A 62 2.81 20.15 -15.84
N LEU A 63 1.62 19.82 -16.37
CA LEU A 63 1.16 18.45 -16.53
C LEU A 63 2.13 17.65 -17.39
N ASP A 64 2.62 18.22 -18.49
CA ASP A 64 3.61 17.58 -19.37
C ASP A 64 4.90 17.26 -18.60
N ALA A 65 5.45 18.25 -17.88
CA ALA A 65 6.65 18.07 -17.06
C ALA A 65 6.46 17.04 -15.92
N ARG A 66 5.33 17.12 -15.20
CA ARG A 66 4.98 16.18 -14.13
C ARG A 66 4.83 14.75 -14.65
N ASN A 67 4.08 14.57 -15.74
CA ASN A 67 3.83 13.26 -16.35
C ASN A 67 5.13 12.64 -16.85
N PHE A 68 6.02 13.45 -17.42
CA PHE A 68 7.35 13.03 -17.84
C PHE A 68 8.20 12.53 -16.66
N ILE A 69 8.31 13.30 -15.58
CA ILE A 69 9.12 12.93 -14.40
C ILE A 69 8.56 11.66 -13.72
N LEU A 70 7.23 11.57 -13.54
CA LEU A 70 6.60 10.36 -13.00
C LEU A 70 6.89 9.14 -13.87
N SER A 71 6.84 9.29 -15.20
CA SER A 71 7.17 8.22 -16.14
C SER A 71 8.63 7.80 -16.08
N LEU A 72 9.57 8.75 -15.91
CA LEU A 72 10.99 8.45 -15.72
C LEU A 72 11.21 7.62 -14.46
N TRP A 73 10.63 8.06 -13.33
CA TRP A 73 10.84 7.37 -12.06
C TRP A 73 10.19 5.98 -12.06
N TYR A 74 8.97 5.87 -12.57
CA TYR A 74 8.24 4.60 -12.62
C TYR A 74 8.93 3.53 -13.48
N LYS A 75 9.69 3.93 -14.50
CA LYS A 75 10.51 3.00 -15.30
C LYS A 75 11.60 2.34 -14.45
N ASN A 76 12.22 3.07 -13.53
CA ASN A 76 13.25 2.55 -12.63
C ASN A 76 13.13 3.12 -11.21
N VAL A 77 12.24 2.52 -10.41
CA VAL A 77 11.96 2.94 -9.03
C VAL A 77 13.13 2.73 -8.06
N ASN A 78 14.18 2.02 -8.47
CA ASN A 78 15.40 1.84 -7.68
C ASN A 78 16.39 3.00 -7.86
N HIS A 79 16.26 3.76 -8.94
CA HIS A 79 17.12 4.91 -9.22
C HIS A 79 16.58 6.17 -8.52
N VAL A 80 17.47 6.90 -7.87
CA VAL A 80 17.13 8.22 -7.32
C VAL A 80 17.26 9.23 -8.45
N LEU A 81 16.14 9.80 -8.88
CA LEU A 81 16.15 10.88 -9.86
C LEU A 81 16.69 12.16 -9.24
N ALA A 82 17.71 12.73 -9.85
CA ALA A 82 18.22 14.05 -9.52
C ALA A 82 17.49 15.16 -10.32
N GLU A 83 17.44 16.38 -9.78
CA GLU A 83 16.76 17.51 -10.42
C GLU A 83 17.41 17.85 -11.78
N ASP A 84 18.73 17.89 -11.82
CA ASP A 84 19.53 18.18 -13.01
C ASP A 84 19.38 17.10 -14.09
N GLU A 85 19.33 15.82 -13.70
CA GLU A 85 19.02 14.71 -14.60
C GLU A 85 17.64 14.90 -15.26
N CYS A 86 16.62 15.17 -14.46
CA CYS A 86 15.25 15.40 -14.94
C CYS A 86 15.17 16.61 -15.89
N ILE A 87 15.84 17.70 -15.56
CA ILE A 87 15.91 18.90 -16.41
C ILE A 87 16.62 18.57 -17.73
N ALA A 88 17.77 17.90 -17.68
CA ALA A 88 18.54 17.56 -18.87
C ALA A 88 17.78 16.64 -19.83
N LEU A 89 17.12 15.61 -19.31
CA LEU A 89 16.32 14.68 -20.11
C LEU A 89 15.04 15.35 -20.65
N GLY A 90 14.30 16.07 -19.80
CA GLY A 90 13.05 16.70 -20.24
C GLY A 90 13.27 17.81 -21.26
N THR A 91 14.37 18.55 -21.17
CA THR A 91 14.71 19.60 -22.15
C THR A 91 14.96 19.01 -23.54
N LYS A 92 15.55 17.79 -23.62
CA LYS A 92 15.72 17.07 -24.90
C LYS A 92 14.38 16.69 -25.53
N GLU A 93 13.35 16.49 -24.72
CA GLU A 93 11.97 16.24 -25.16
C GLU A 93 11.18 17.54 -25.43
N GLY A 94 11.83 18.71 -25.39
CA GLY A 94 11.20 20.00 -25.66
C GLY A 94 10.43 20.61 -24.47
N LEU A 95 10.57 20.06 -23.26
CA LEU A 95 9.92 20.58 -22.07
C LEU A 95 10.68 21.77 -21.47
N ALA A 96 9.93 22.74 -20.92
CA ALA A 96 10.53 23.94 -20.34
C ALA A 96 11.29 23.63 -19.03
N PRO A 97 12.58 24.00 -18.89
CA PRO A 97 13.38 23.74 -17.68
C PRO A 97 12.74 24.25 -16.39
N ALA A 98 12.10 25.43 -16.43
CA ALA A 98 11.41 25.99 -15.29
C ALA A 98 10.25 25.10 -14.80
N ARG A 99 9.51 24.45 -15.73
CA ARG A 99 8.40 23.56 -15.40
C ARG A 99 8.88 22.20 -14.90
N LEU A 100 9.99 21.69 -15.45
CA LEU A 100 10.66 20.50 -14.93
C LEU A 100 11.12 20.72 -13.48
N LYS A 101 11.71 21.88 -13.18
CA LYS A 101 12.10 22.26 -11.82
C LYS A 101 10.91 22.35 -10.87
N ASP A 102 9.84 23.02 -11.28
CA ASP A 102 8.62 23.15 -10.47
C ASP A 102 7.99 21.78 -10.17
N ALA A 103 7.84 20.94 -11.20
CA ALA A 103 7.28 19.59 -11.09
C ALA A 103 8.17 18.69 -10.23
N PHE A 104 9.48 18.65 -10.48
CA PHE A 104 10.43 17.89 -9.67
C PHE A 104 10.34 18.30 -8.19
N GLY A 105 10.46 19.59 -7.92
CA GLY A 105 10.41 20.11 -6.56
C GLY A 105 9.06 19.85 -5.87
N PHE A 106 7.94 19.76 -6.61
CA PHE A 106 6.65 19.39 -6.03
C PHE A 106 6.59 17.89 -5.72
N LEU A 107 6.94 17.04 -6.70
CA LEU A 107 6.86 15.58 -6.60
C LEU A 107 7.79 15.03 -5.51
N ASP A 108 9.05 15.49 -5.47
CA ASP A 108 10.04 15.05 -4.49
C ASP A 108 9.63 15.45 -3.07
N ARG A 109 9.21 16.71 -2.84
CA ARG A 109 8.74 17.16 -1.52
C ARG A 109 7.50 16.42 -1.03
N ARG A 110 6.63 15.98 -1.94
CA ARG A 110 5.41 15.23 -1.62
C ARG A 110 5.65 13.72 -1.50
N GLY A 111 6.84 13.23 -1.79
CA GLY A 111 7.16 11.80 -1.74
C GLY A 111 6.47 10.98 -2.84
N LEU A 112 6.20 11.61 -3.99
CA LEU A 112 5.58 10.93 -5.16
C LEU A 112 6.60 10.27 -6.09
N ILE A 113 7.85 10.69 -5.98
CA ILE A 113 9.03 10.04 -6.57
C ILE A 113 10.03 9.80 -5.46
N ASN A 114 11.10 9.07 -5.76
CA ASN A 114 12.27 9.03 -4.88
C ASN A 114 11.97 8.49 -3.47
N PHE A 115 10.92 7.69 -3.28
CA PHE A 115 10.55 7.15 -1.98
C PHE A 115 10.90 5.66 -1.84
N GLY A 116 10.66 5.11 -0.65
CA GLY A 116 10.96 3.72 -0.32
C GLY A 116 12.46 3.52 -0.16
N LEU A 117 13.00 2.58 -0.93
CA LEU A 117 14.40 2.12 -0.88
C LEU A 117 15.21 2.59 -2.10
N ALA A 118 14.73 3.58 -2.87
CA ALA A 118 15.45 4.10 -4.02
C ALA A 118 16.87 4.56 -3.64
N GLY A 119 17.88 4.12 -4.39
CA GLY A 119 19.30 4.41 -4.15
C GLY A 119 19.95 3.58 -3.03
N LEU A 120 19.17 2.77 -2.31
CA LEU A 120 19.71 1.75 -1.42
C LEU A 120 19.94 0.49 -2.24
N THR A 121 21.14 0.30 -2.76
CA THR A 121 21.61 -1.05 -3.06
C THR A 121 21.66 -1.83 -1.75
N PRO A 122 21.26 -3.12 -1.71
CA PRO A 122 21.66 -4.00 -0.62
C PRO A 122 23.16 -3.81 -0.47
N ALA A 123 23.62 -3.39 0.71
CA ALA A 123 25.02 -3.11 0.92
C ALA A 123 25.83 -4.39 0.66
N ALA A 124 26.31 -4.57 -0.57
CA ALA A 124 27.61 -5.17 -0.75
C ALA A 124 28.53 -4.20 -0.04
N GLN A 125 28.93 -4.52 1.19
CA GLN A 125 29.99 -3.80 1.87
C GLN A 125 31.16 -3.79 0.90
N ALA A 126 31.39 -2.65 0.25
CA ALA A 126 32.50 -2.51 -0.66
C ALA A 126 33.77 -2.85 0.14
N PRO A 127 34.69 -3.65 -0.41
CA PRO A 127 35.93 -3.92 0.29
C PRO A 127 36.60 -2.58 0.63
N PRO A 128 37.16 -2.43 1.84
CA PRO A 128 37.77 -1.17 2.25
C PRO A 128 38.89 -0.81 1.28
N THR A 129 39.06 0.49 1.01
CA THR A 129 40.17 0.95 0.18
C THR A 129 41.50 0.72 0.90
N GLU A 130 42.60 0.57 0.14
CA GLU A 130 43.95 0.45 0.71
C GLU A 130 44.31 1.64 1.62
N GLU A 131 43.79 2.82 1.29
CA GLU A 131 43.91 4.04 2.08
C GLU A 131 43.14 3.96 3.41
N ALA A 132 41.91 3.43 3.40
CA ALA A 132 41.15 3.22 4.64
C ALA A 132 41.82 2.19 5.56
N VAL A 133 42.40 1.14 4.98
CA VAL A 133 43.20 0.14 5.72
C VAL A 133 44.45 0.78 6.32
N ALA A 134 45.17 1.60 5.56
CA ALA A 134 46.35 2.32 6.05
C ALA A 134 46.01 3.25 7.21
N ASN A 135 44.94 4.03 7.06
CA ASN A 135 44.55 5.01 8.07
C ASN A 135 44.14 4.36 9.40
N ALA A 136 43.35 3.29 9.33
CA ALA A 136 42.94 2.54 10.52
C ALA A 136 44.13 1.81 11.17
N LEU A 137 45.10 1.34 10.37
CA LEU A 137 46.29 0.67 10.89
C LEU A 137 47.19 1.64 11.65
N TYR A 138 47.44 2.83 11.11
CA TYR A 138 48.26 3.84 11.77
C TYR A 138 47.62 4.36 13.07
N GLU A 139 46.29 4.51 13.13
CA GLU A 139 45.62 4.86 14.39
C GLU A 139 45.77 3.76 15.45
N LEU A 140 45.69 2.48 15.04
CA LEU A 140 45.93 1.35 15.96
C LEU A 140 47.37 1.31 16.45
N LEU A 141 48.34 1.63 15.59
CA LEU A 141 49.77 1.65 15.92
C LEU A 141 50.13 2.83 16.84
N ASP A 142 49.59 4.03 16.60
CA ASP A 142 49.83 5.22 17.43
C ASP A 142 49.34 5.04 18.89
N GLY A 143 48.31 4.20 19.11
CA GLY A 143 47.78 3.89 20.43
C GLY A 143 48.26 2.57 21.03
N ALA A 144 49.13 1.84 20.33
CA ALA A 144 49.54 0.50 20.72
C ALA A 144 50.75 0.48 21.65
N ASP A 145 50.76 -0.50 22.54
CA ASP A 145 51.99 -0.95 23.20
C ASP A 145 52.81 -1.78 22.21
N MET A 146 53.92 -1.20 21.76
CA MET A 146 54.79 -1.79 20.73
C MET A 146 55.50 -3.07 21.18
N GLU A 147 55.57 -3.34 22.48
CA GLU A 147 56.15 -4.58 23.01
C GLU A 147 55.15 -5.76 22.95
N ALA A 148 53.84 -5.47 22.92
CA ALA A 148 52.77 -6.47 22.94
C ALA A 148 52.07 -6.66 21.59
N VAL A 149 52.21 -5.71 20.66
CA VAL A 149 51.52 -5.74 19.37
C VAL A 149 52.09 -6.78 18.41
N THR A 150 51.19 -7.49 17.71
CA THR A 150 51.56 -8.44 16.66
C THR A 150 50.79 -8.13 15.38
N GLU A 151 51.38 -8.43 14.21
CA GLU A 151 50.72 -8.29 12.89
C GLU A 151 49.38 -9.05 12.84
N LYS A 152 49.32 -10.23 13.49
CA LYS A 152 48.09 -11.03 13.57
C LYS A 152 47.02 -10.36 14.44
N GLY A 153 47.43 -9.72 15.55
CA GLY A 153 46.55 -8.94 16.41
C GLY A 153 45.97 -7.73 15.66
N LEU A 154 46.84 -6.93 15.05
CA LEU A 154 46.45 -5.76 14.26
C LEU A 154 45.49 -6.11 13.12
N ARG A 155 45.71 -7.21 12.39
CA ARG A 155 44.77 -7.67 11.35
C ARG A 155 43.40 -8.06 11.91
N LYS A 156 43.35 -8.65 13.11
CA LYS A 156 42.09 -9.01 13.77
C LYS A 156 41.33 -7.76 14.25
N ASP A 157 42.05 -6.77 14.75
CA ASP A 157 41.46 -5.50 15.18
C ASP A 157 41.01 -4.66 13.98
N LEU A 158 41.78 -4.61 12.89
CA LEU A 158 41.36 -4.02 11.61
C LEU A 158 40.10 -4.69 11.05
N ALA A 159 40.03 -6.02 11.06
CA ALA A 159 38.85 -6.75 10.61
C ALA A 159 37.60 -6.40 11.44
N ARG A 160 37.79 -6.10 12.74
CA ARG A 160 36.71 -5.65 13.64
C ARG A 160 36.32 -4.20 13.36
N VAL A 161 37.30 -3.30 13.23
CA VAL A 161 37.09 -1.86 13.02
C VAL A 161 36.44 -1.58 11.68
N LEU A 162 36.91 -2.23 10.62
CA LEU A 162 36.43 -2.03 9.25
C LEU A 162 35.28 -2.98 8.87
N ALA A 163 34.90 -3.91 9.76
CA ALA A 163 33.89 -4.93 9.53
C ALA A 163 34.05 -5.67 8.18
N ALA A 164 35.30 -6.00 7.83
CA ALA A 164 35.65 -6.56 6.52
C ALA A 164 36.74 -7.64 6.65
N ASP A 165 36.82 -8.54 5.65
CA ASP A 165 37.89 -9.54 5.58
C ASP A 165 39.24 -8.88 5.24
N MET A 166 40.22 -9.07 6.12
CA MET A 166 41.58 -8.55 5.98
C MET A 166 42.53 -9.52 5.27
N GLY A 167 42.05 -10.71 4.88
CA GLY A 167 42.81 -11.69 4.11
C GLY A 167 43.52 -11.10 2.88
N PRO A 168 42.80 -10.38 1.99
CA PRO A 168 43.38 -9.76 0.80
C PRO A 168 44.44 -8.69 1.09
N PHE A 169 44.33 -7.98 2.22
CA PHE A 169 45.20 -6.86 2.57
C PHE A 169 46.46 -7.25 3.35
N LYS A 170 46.68 -8.55 3.62
CA LYS A 170 47.80 -9.02 4.44
C LYS A 170 49.17 -8.50 3.96
N GLY A 171 49.41 -8.49 2.66
CA GLY A 171 50.67 -8.00 2.08
C GLY A 171 50.84 -6.50 2.27
N HIS A 172 49.78 -5.73 2.00
CA HIS A 172 49.74 -4.28 2.19
C HIS A 172 49.96 -3.87 3.65
N ILE A 173 49.24 -4.50 4.59
CA ILE A 173 49.36 -4.25 6.03
C ILE A 173 50.78 -4.46 6.52
N ARG A 174 51.44 -5.54 6.06
CA ARG A 174 52.84 -5.79 6.42
C ARG A 174 53.76 -4.68 5.89
N GLY A 175 53.58 -4.26 4.64
CA GLY A 175 54.36 -3.17 4.06
C GLY A 175 54.22 -1.87 4.85
N LEU A 176 53.00 -1.53 5.26
CA LEU A 176 52.71 -0.34 6.07
C LEU A 176 53.32 -0.43 7.48
N ILE A 177 53.27 -1.59 8.15
CA ILE A 177 53.94 -1.78 9.45
C ILE A 177 55.45 -1.59 9.33
N THR A 178 56.08 -2.18 8.31
CA THR A 178 57.52 -2.01 8.07
C THR A 178 57.87 -0.53 7.88
N ALA A 179 57.13 0.16 7.01
CA ALA A 179 57.35 1.58 6.76
C ALA A 179 57.14 2.44 8.02
N TYR A 180 56.16 2.10 8.87
CA TYR A 180 55.91 2.79 10.14
C TYR A 180 57.11 2.64 11.09
N LEU A 181 57.63 1.43 11.22
CA LEU A 181 58.79 1.14 12.08
C LEU A 181 60.07 1.81 11.56
N GLU A 182 60.31 1.80 10.24
CA GLU A 182 61.48 2.42 9.62
C GLU A 182 61.47 3.95 9.75
N ASN A 183 60.30 4.58 9.63
CA ASN A 183 60.15 6.03 9.76
C ASN A 183 59.99 6.50 11.21
N GLY A 184 59.87 5.59 12.18
CA GLY A 184 59.60 5.93 13.58
C GLY A 184 58.21 6.55 13.80
N GLY A 185 57.25 6.22 12.93
CA GLY A 185 55.91 6.79 12.93
C GLY A 185 55.26 6.74 11.53
N PRO A 186 54.05 7.30 11.38
CA PRO A 186 53.36 7.29 10.10
C PRO A 186 54.02 8.27 9.10
N PRO A 187 53.84 8.07 7.78
CA PRO A 187 54.38 8.97 6.76
C PRO A 187 53.91 10.42 6.93
N ALA A 188 54.69 11.42 6.51
CA ALA A 188 54.30 12.83 6.60
C ALA A 188 52.98 13.15 5.88
N GLU A 189 52.69 12.45 4.77
CA GLU A 189 51.43 12.55 4.04
C GLU A 189 50.22 12.13 4.89
N TYR A 190 50.38 11.18 5.82
CA TYR A 190 49.33 10.74 6.73
C TYR A 190 48.94 11.82 7.74
N ALA A 191 49.92 12.58 8.27
CA ALA A 191 49.63 13.69 9.18
C ALA A 191 48.81 14.79 8.47
N ALA A 192 49.17 15.13 7.23
CA ALA A 192 48.41 16.08 6.41
C ALA A 192 47.00 15.56 6.08
N GLN A 193 46.86 14.27 5.78
CA GLN A 193 45.55 13.62 5.56
C GLN A 193 44.69 13.63 6.82
N ARG A 194 45.25 13.37 8.01
CA ARG A 194 44.53 13.46 9.29
C ARG A 194 44.07 14.88 9.59
N GLU A 195 44.91 15.88 9.34
CA GLU A 195 44.53 17.28 9.54
C GLU A 195 43.43 17.70 8.56
N ALA A 196 43.53 17.29 7.30
CA ALA A 196 42.47 17.50 6.30
C ALA A 196 41.17 16.77 6.67
N ALA A 197 41.25 15.52 7.13
CA ALA A 197 40.09 14.74 7.57
C ALA A 197 39.45 15.32 8.84
N ALA A 198 40.25 15.79 9.79
CA ALA A 198 39.76 16.47 11.00
C ALA A 198 39.05 17.78 10.65
N LYS A 199 39.61 18.56 9.72
CA LYS A 199 38.99 19.80 9.23
C LYS A 199 37.69 19.52 8.46
N ALA A 200 37.68 18.51 7.60
CA ALA A 200 36.48 18.05 6.90
C ALA A 200 35.42 17.54 7.89
N ALA A 201 35.81 16.84 8.95
CA ALA A 201 34.91 16.38 10.01
C ALA A 201 34.34 17.57 10.82
N GLU A 202 35.14 18.60 11.08
CA GLU A 202 34.70 19.83 11.75
C GLU A 202 33.70 20.61 10.89
N GLU A 203 33.96 20.74 9.59
CA GLU A 203 33.04 21.34 8.62
C GLU A 203 31.73 20.54 8.49
N ALA A 204 31.82 19.20 8.39
CA ALA A 204 30.66 18.33 8.39
C ALA A 204 29.85 18.45 9.69
N LYS A 205 30.51 18.61 10.85
CA LYS A 205 29.86 18.83 12.14
C LYS A 205 29.15 20.19 12.20
N LYS A 206 29.77 21.24 11.67
CA LYS A 206 29.16 22.58 11.54
C LYS A 206 27.93 22.55 10.62
N GLU A 207 28.02 21.87 9.47
CA GLU A 207 26.88 21.69 8.57
C GLU A 207 25.76 20.84 9.19
N LYS A 208 26.12 19.78 9.92
CA LYS A 208 25.14 18.97 10.66
C LYS A 208 24.40 19.80 11.72
N ALA A 209 25.11 20.67 12.44
CA ALA A 209 24.51 21.54 13.45
C ALA A 209 23.50 22.56 12.89
N LYS A 210 23.57 22.89 11.59
CA LYS A 210 22.60 23.77 10.92
C LYS A 210 21.32 23.03 10.48
N ARG A 211 21.31 21.70 10.49
CA ARG A 211 20.16 20.92 10.02
C ARG A 211 19.00 21.02 11.01
N LYS A 212 17.78 21.06 10.47
CA LYS A 212 16.56 20.90 11.27
C LYS A 212 16.58 19.51 11.91
N ARG A 213 16.05 19.39 13.13
CA ARG A 213 15.95 18.13 13.86
C ARG A 213 14.50 17.71 14.03
N ALA A 214 14.22 16.41 13.90
CA ALA A 214 12.91 15.83 14.14
C ALA A 214 13.03 14.54 14.95
N VAL A 215 12.04 14.30 15.81
CA VAL A 215 11.87 13.01 16.50
C VAL A 215 10.61 12.35 15.96
N VAL A 216 10.74 11.10 15.52
CA VAL A 216 9.61 10.28 15.07
C VAL A 216 9.34 9.21 16.13
N VAL A 217 8.11 9.15 16.62
CA VAL A 217 7.68 8.17 17.62
C VAL A 217 7.02 6.99 16.89
N GLY A 218 7.64 5.81 17.01
CA GLY A 218 7.23 4.55 16.40
C GLY A 218 7.99 4.24 15.11
N ALA A 219 8.58 3.04 15.05
CA ALA A 219 9.30 2.49 13.89
C ALA A 219 8.43 1.50 13.08
N GLY A 220 7.13 1.78 12.94
CA GLY A 220 6.26 1.11 11.97
C GLY A 220 6.41 1.69 10.56
N PRO A 221 5.70 1.17 9.53
CA PRO A 221 5.81 1.64 8.15
C PRO A 221 5.61 3.16 8.00
N ALA A 222 4.62 3.73 8.68
CA ALA A 222 4.37 5.18 8.65
C ALA A 222 5.55 5.99 9.21
N GLY A 223 6.08 5.60 10.37
CA GLY A 223 7.19 6.28 11.02
C GLY A 223 8.51 6.15 10.26
N LEU A 224 8.81 4.95 9.76
CA LEU A 224 10.00 4.70 8.94
C LEU A 224 9.95 5.47 7.61
N THR A 225 8.79 5.50 6.94
CA THR A 225 8.60 6.31 5.73
C THR A 225 8.76 7.80 6.01
N ALA A 226 8.17 8.31 7.09
CA ALA A 226 8.32 9.71 7.48
C ALA A 226 9.78 10.05 7.81
N ALA A 227 10.47 9.18 8.56
CA ALA A 227 11.88 9.37 8.90
C ALA A 227 12.78 9.37 7.65
N SER A 228 12.60 8.40 6.76
CA SER A 228 13.32 8.32 5.48
C SER A 228 13.08 9.58 4.64
N HIS A 229 11.81 10.00 4.51
CA HIS A 229 11.45 11.21 3.76
C HIS A 229 12.09 12.47 4.33
N LEU A 230 11.98 12.68 5.64
CA LEU A 230 12.58 13.83 6.33
C LEU A 230 14.11 13.84 6.19
N GLN A 231 14.75 12.68 6.33
CA GLN A 231 16.19 12.54 6.16
C GLN A 231 16.63 12.95 4.74
N ARG A 232 15.90 12.52 3.71
CA ARG A 232 16.15 12.92 2.32
C ARG A 232 15.99 14.43 2.11
N GLN A 233 15.08 15.06 2.84
CA GLN A 233 14.89 16.52 2.84
C GLN A 233 15.91 17.27 3.72
N GLY A 234 16.98 16.59 4.18
CA GLY A 234 18.09 17.20 4.93
C GLY A 234 17.83 17.41 6.41
N VAL A 235 16.78 16.78 6.97
CA VAL A 235 16.44 16.84 8.40
C VAL A 235 17.21 15.74 9.14
N GLU A 236 17.82 16.06 10.29
CA GLU A 236 18.35 15.05 11.19
C GLU A 236 17.19 14.41 11.97
N VAL A 237 16.99 13.10 11.80
CA VAL A 237 15.86 12.38 12.38
C VAL A 237 16.32 11.38 13.43
N THR A 238 15.67 11.38 14.59
CA THR A 238 15.77 10.31 15.59
C THR A 238 14.46 9.55 15.64
N VAL A 239 14.51 8.22 15.52
CA VAL A 239 13.32 7.36 15.63
C VAL A 239 13.31 6.69 17.00
N LEU A 240 12.21 6.82 17.74
CA LEU A 240 12.02 6.18 19.04
C LEU A 240 11.01 5.04 18.90
N GLU A 241 11.44 3.81 19.16
CA GLU A 241 10.59 2.62 19.12
C GLU A 241 10.53 1.99 20.51
N ALA A 242 9.32 1.67 20.97
CA ALA A 242 9.11 1.11 22.29
C ALA A 242 9.45 -0.39 22.36
N ARG A 243 9.35 -1.10 21.23
CA ARG A 243 9.63 -2.52 21.11
C ARG A 243 11.11 -2.76 20.82
N GLY A 244 11.60 -3.98 21.08
CA GLY A 244 12.92 -4.44 20.63
C GLY A 244 13.02 -4.73 19.12
N ARG A 245 12.08 -4.23 18.30
CA ARG A 245 12.02 -4.49 16.85
C ARG A 245 11.30 -3.35 16.11
N VAL A 246 11.65 -3.18 14.84
CA VAL A 246 10.91 -2.33 13.89
C VAL A 246 9.67 -3.05 13.33
N GLY A 247 8.88 -2.33 12.51
CA GLY A 247 7.74 -2.85 11.76
C GLY A 247 6.38 -2.64 12.42
N GLY A 248 6.33 -2.45 13.74
CA GLY A 248 5.07 -2.22 14.46
C GLY A 248 4.06 -3.36 14.24
N ARG A 249 2.92 -3.03 13.61
CA ARG A 249 1.86 -4.01 13.23
C ARG A 249 2.23 -4.90 12.05
N VAL A 250 3.30 -4.60 11.32
CA VAL A 250 3.90 -5.53 10.35
C VAL A 250 4.89 -6.40 11.13
N HIS A 251 4.59 -7.69 11.27
CA HIS A 251 5.35 -8.58 12.12
C HIS A 251 5.45 -9.99 11.55
N SER A 252 6.63 -10.31 11.02
CA SER A 252 6.97 -11.68 10.66
C SER A 252 7.56 -12.41 11.87
N TYR A 253 6.88 -13.46 12.32
CA TYR A 253 7.36 -14.42 13.30
C TYR A 253 8.23 -15.48 12.60
N ARG A 254 9.39 -15.76 13.17
CA ARG A 254 10.37 -16.71 12.60
C ARG A 254 10.68 -17.75 13.66
N ASP A 255 10.16 -18.95 13.44
CA ASP A 255 10.45 -20.11 14.27
C ASP A 255 11.16 -21.16 13.43
N PRO A 256 12.37 -21.61 13.81
CA PRO A 256 13.06 -22.68 13.10
C PRO A 256 12.22 -23.96 12.93
N SER A 257 11.23 -24.21 13.78
CA SER A 257 10.37 -25.40 13.67
C SER A 257 9.31 -25.31 12.57
N LEU A 258 8.97 -24.10 12.09
CA LEU A 258 7.88 -23.88 11.14
C LEU A 258 8.32 -23.98 9.66
N GLY A 259 9.63 -24.07 9.39
CA GLY A 259 10.18 -24.16 8.03
C GLY A 259 10.06 -22.89 7.18
N ALA A 260 9.18 -21.96 7.54
CA ALA A 260 9.02 -20.65 6.91
C ALA A 260 8.56 -19.58 7.92
N PRO A 261 8.82 -18.29 7.66
CA PRO A 261 8.24 -17.20 8.46
C PRO A 261 6.71 -17.15 8.35
N VAL A 262 6.05 -16.74 9.43
CA VAL A 262 4.59 -16.52 9.48
C VAL A 262 4.34 -15.07 9.85
N ASP A 263 3.53 -14.36 9.08
CA ASP A 263 3.13 -12.99 9.43
C ASP A 263 1.99 -13.00 10.46
N LEU A 264 2.24 -12.41 11.63
CA LEU A 264 1.26 -12.19 12.71
C LEU A 264 0.58 -10.82 12.59
N GLY A 265 0.76 -10.15 11.47
CA GLY A 265 0.32 -8.79 11.21
C GLY A 265 -0.14 -8.65 9.77
N ALA A 266 0.21 -7.53 9.12
CA ALA A 266 -0.09 -7.36 7.70
C ALA A 266 0.63 -8.43 6.85
N SER A 267 -0.13 -9.14 6.02
CA SER A 267 0.34 -10.24 5.16
C SER A 267 -0.16 -10.15 3.71
N ILE A 268 -1.08 -9.22 3.42
CA ILE A 268 -1.74 -9.07 2.11
C ILE A 268 -1.45 -7.67 1.57
N VAL A 269 -1.10 -7.59 0.28
CA VAL A 269 -1.00 -6.34 -0.47
C VAL A 269 -2.20 -6.23 -1.41
N THR A 270 -3.00 -5.18 -1.25
CA THR A 270 -4.24 -5.00 -2.00
C THR A 270 -3.99 -4.28 -3.31
N GLY A 271 -3.66 -5.03 -4.36
CA GLY A 271 -3.44 -4.52 -5.71
C GLY A 271 -2.03 -3.98 -5.94
N ILE A 272 -1.30 -4.61 -6.86
CA ILE A 272 0.12 -4.32 -7.11
C ILE A 272 0.38 -3.57 -8.43
N SER A 273 -0.66 -3.36 -9.22
CA SER A 273 -0.57 -2.69 -10.51
C SER A 273 -1.70 -1.66 -10.64
N PRO A 274 -1.45 -0.51 -11.29
CA PRO A 274 -2.49 0.48 -11.52
C PRO A 274 -3.60 -0.11 -12.40
N ASP A 275 -4.85 0.13 -12.04
CA ASP A 275 -5.98 -0.09 -12.95
C ASP A 275 -6.14 1.18 -13.78
N VAL A 276 -5.54 1.18 -14.98
CA VAL A 276 -5.53 2.34 -15.88
C VAL A 276 -6.94 2.69 -16.38
N ALA A 277 -7.81 1.70 -16.57
CA ALA A 277 -9.17 1.91 -17.05
C ALA A 277 -10.03 2.58 -15.97
N LYS A 278 -9.91 2.13 -14.72
CA LYS A 278 -10.61 2.72 -13.57
C LYS A 278 -9.85 3.90 -12.93
N GLY A 279 -8.62 4.17 -13.37
CA GLY A 279 -7.74 5.17 -12.73
C GLY A 279 -7.51 4.89 -11.25
N HIS A 280 -7.37 3.62 -10.86
CA HIS A 280 -7.05 3.24 -9.48
C HIS A 280 -5.53 3.06 -9.32
N GLN A 281 -5.00 3.72 -8.29
CA GLN A 281 -3.62 3.58 -7.87
C GLN A 281 -3.41 2.18 -7.24
N PRO A 282 -2.26 1.52 -7.46
CA PRO A 282 -1.87 0.34 -6.68
C PRO A 282 -1.57 0.72 -5.22
N ASP A 283 -1.45 -0.26 -4.35
CA ASP A 283 -0.91 -0.03 -3.01
C ASP A 283 0.51 0.55 -3.13
N PRO A 284 0.82 1.71 -2.52
CA PRO A 284 2.17 2.29 -2.55
C PRO A 284 3.27 1.35 -2.05
N VAL A 285 2.93 0.37 -1.20
CA VAL A 285 3.89 -0.65 -0.74
C VAL A 285 4.38 -1.54 -1.90
N ALA A 286 3.61 -1.68 -2.98
CA ALA A 286 4.00 -2.45 -4.17
C ALA A 286 5.30 -1.93 -4.79
N VAL A 287 5.55 -0.62 -4.70
CA VAL A 287 6.84 -0.02 -5.10
C VAL A 287 7.99 -0.59 -4.28
N ILE A 288 7.81 -0.71 -2.96
CA ILE A 288 8.85 -1.24 -2.06
C ILE A 288 9.13 -2.70 -2.41
N PHE A 289 8.10 -3.52 -2.67
CA PHE A 289 8.29 -4.89 -3.13
C PHE A 289 9.04 -4.98 -4.47
N ARG A 290 8.74 -4.08 -5.42
CA ARG A 290 9.49 -3.96 -6.69
C ARG A 290 10.94 -3.55 -6.45
N GLN A 291 11.20 -2.65 -5.51
CA GLN A 291 12.56 -2.23 -5.16
C GLN A 291 13.37 -3.36 -4.52
N MET A 292 12.74 -4.15 -3.63
CA MET A 292 13.36 -5.31 -3.00
C MET A 292 13.46 -6.54 -3.89
N ALA A 293 12.85 -6.53 -5.09
CA ALA A 293 12.67 -7.71 -5.94
C ALA A 293 12.07 -8.92 -5.19
N THR A 294 11.18 -8.67 -4.22
CA THR A 294 10.56 -9.71 -3.41
C THR A 294 9.39 -10.34 -4.18
N PRO A 295 9.36 -11.67 -4.34
CA PRO A 295 8.26 -12.34 -5.04
C PRO A 295 6.95 -12.18 -4.26
N LEU A 296 5.88 -11.87 -4.98
CA LEU A 296 4.52 -11.82 -4.45
C LEU A 296 3.71 -12.95 -5.08
N HIS A 297 2.83 -13.55 -4.28
CA HIS A 297 1.93 -14.62 -4.72
C HIS A 297 0.50 -14.11 -4.74
N THR A 298 -0.18 -14.31 -5.87
CA THR A 298 -1.61 -14.00 -5.99
C THR A 298 -2.40 -15.00 -5.16
N LEU A 299 -3.25 -14.51 -4.27
CA LEU A 299 -4.19 -15.34 -3.51
C LEU A 299 -5.25 -15.90 -4.46
N ALA A 300 -5.52 -17.20 -4.34
CA ALA A 300 -6.61 -17.82 -5.09
C ALA A 300 -7.96 -17.29 -4.58
N GLN A 301 -8.90 -17.07 -5.50
CA GLN A 301 -10.23 -16.56 -5.17
C GLN A 301 -11.18 -17.64 -4.65
N HIS A 302 -10.81 -18.92 -4.79
CA HIS A 302 -11.64 -20.04 -4.36
C HIS A 302 -11.33 -20.42 -2.91
N LEU A 303 -12.27 -20.13 -2.00
CA LEU A 303 -12.21 -20.46 -0.58
C LEU A 303 -13.34 -21.45 -0.25
N PRO A 304 -13.06 -22.77 -0.21
CA PRO A 304 -14.09 -23.74 0.13
C PRO A 304 -14.52 -23.57 1.60
N LEU A 305 -15.82 -23.45 1.82
CA LEU A 305 -16.40 -23.40 3.15
C LEU A 305 -16.69 -24.82 3.67
N PHE A 306 -16.59 -25.01 4.99
CA PHE A 306 -16.85 -26.29 5.64
C PHE A 306 -17.87 -26.11 6.76
N HIS A 307 -18.74 -27.10 6.92
CA HIS A 307 -19.56 -27.25 8.11
C HIS A 307 -18.68 -27.51 9.34
N ARG A 308 -19.23 -27.31 10.54
CA ARG A 308 -18.54 -27.61 11.81
C ARG A 308 -18.05 -29.08 11.92
N GLY A 309 -18.66 -30.00 11.17
CA GLY A 309 -18.27 -31.41 11.08
C GLY A 309 -17.15 -31.73 10.08
N ALA A 310 -16.53 -30.70 9.47
CA ALA A 310 -15.52 -30.82 8.40
C ALA A 310 -16.04 -31.32 7.04
N ASP A 311 -17.35 -31.46 6.86
CA ASP A 311 -17.95 -31.67 5.54
C ASP A 311 -17.93 -30.37 4.72
N PRO A 312 -17.58 -30.41 3.42
CA PRO A 312 -17.62 -29.22 2.57
C PRO A 312 -19.07 -28.75 2.39
N ILE A 313 -19.26 -27.43 2.36
CA ILE A 313 -20.54 -26.81 2.02
C ILE A 313 -20.81 -26.99 0.51
N ASP A 314 -22.07 -27.25 0.17
CA ASP A 314 -22.53 -27.34 -1.23
C ASP A 314 -22.21 -26.03 -1.98
N PRO A 315 -21.48 -26.05 -3.11
CA PRO A 315 -21.12 -24.83 -3.84
C PRO A 315 -22.32 -24.01 -4.33
N GLY A 316 -23.45 -24.67 -4.62
CA GLY A 316 -24.68 -23.99 -5.00
C GLY A 316 -25.37 -23.31 -3.82
N LEU A 317 -25.27 -23.87 -2.60
CA LEU A 317 -25.70 -23.18 -1.38
C LEU A 317 -24.80 -21.96 -1.11
N ASP A 318 -23.49 -22.15 -1.19
CA ASP A 318 -22.51 -21.07 -1.00
C ASP A 318 -22.78 -19.88 -1.93
N ALA A 319 -22.89 -20.14 -3.24
CA ALA A 319 -23.18 -19.12 -4.24
C ALA A 319 -24.52 -18.38 -3.97
N ARG A 320 -25.58 -19.10 -3.57
CA ARG A 320 -26.87 -18.46 -3.25
C ARG A 320 -26.78 -17.57 -2.01
N VAL A 321 -26.05 -18.00 -0.99
CA VAL A 321 -25.89 -17.21 0.24
C VAL A 321 -24.98 -16.00 -0.01
N GLU A 322 -23.95 -16.15 -0.84
CA GLU A 322 -23.13 -15.04 -1.30
C GLU A 322 -23.99 -14.00 -2.06
N ASP A 323 -24.83 -14.44 -2.99
CA ASP A 323 -25.76 -13.56 -3.71
C ASP A 323 -26.70 -12.82 -2.75
N LEU A 324 -27.26 -13.53 -1.76
CA LEU A 324 -28.10 -12.91 -0.72
C LEU A 324 -27.29 -11.88 0.09
N GLN A 325 -26.08 -12.21 0.52
CA GLN A 325 -25.22 -11.28 1.25
C GLN A 325 -25.02 -10.00 0.44
N ASN A 326 -24.70 -10.12 -0.85
CA ASN A 326 -24.52 -8.97 -1.74
C ASN A 326 -25.77 -8.09 -1.82
N GLN A 327 -26.95 -8.70 -1.95
CA GLN A 327 -28.21 -7.98 -1.97
C GLN A 327 -28.51 -7.26 -0.64
N LEU A 328 -28.23 -7.90 0.50
CA LEU A 328 -28.39 -7.26 1.81
C LEU A 328 -27.46 -6.06 1.95
N MET A 329 -26.23 -6.18 1.47
CA MET A 329 -25.27 -5.07 1.48
C MET A 329 -25.72 -3.89 0.61
N ASP A 330 -26.38 -4.16 -0.52
CA ASP A 330 -27.00 -3.14 -1.37
C ASP A 330 -28.19 -2.47 -0.67
N ASP A 331 -29.03 -3.23 0.04
CA ASP A 331 -30.14 -2.68 0.85
C ASP A 331 -29.64 -1.78 1.97
N VAL A 332 -28.57 -2.19 2.65
CA VAL A 332 -27.94 -1.38 3.71
C VAL A 332 -27.41 -0.06 3.13
N ALA A 333 -26.77 -0.10 1.96
CA ALA A 333 -26.31 1.12 1.30
C ALA A 333 -27.48 2.04 0.91
N ALA A 334 -28.56 1.49 0.36
CA ALA A 334 -29.77 2.25 0.04
C ALA A 334 -30.40 2.85 1.31
N ARG A 335 -30.44 2.10 2.41
CA ARG A 335 -30.93 2.58 3.71
C ARG A 335 -30.09 3.72 4.25
N LEU A 336 -28.77 3.60 4.21
CA LEU A 336 -27.83 4.64 4.66
C LEU A 336 -27.95 5.93 3.83
N ALA A 337 -28.20 5.83 2.52
CA ALA A 337 -28.39 7.00 1.66
C ALA A 337 -29.62 7.84 2.02
N LEU A 338 -30.63 7.23 2.65
CA LEU A 338 -31.87 7.88 3.08
C LEU A 338 -31.82 8.35 4.54
N LEU A 339 -30.81 7.94 5.30
CA LEU A 339 -30.68 8.26 6.71
C LEU A 339 -30.03 9.64 6.93
N PRO A 340 -30.55 10.46 7.87
CA PRO A 340 -29.79 11.59 8.38
C PRO A 340 -28.46 11.12 9.00
N GLU A 341 -27.38 11.88 8.79
CA GLU A 341 -26.02 11.52 9.25
C GLU A 341 -25.97 11.21 10.75
N ALA A 342 -26.64 12.01 11.59
CA ALA A 342 -26.70 11.82 13.04
C ALA A 342 -27.43 10.54 13.48
N GLU A 343 -28.30 9.99 12.63
CA GLU A 343 -28.97 8.71 12.85
C GLU A 343 -28.08 7.56 12.36
N ALA A 344 -27.46 7.72 11.19
CA ALA A 344 -26.53 6.74 10.63
C ALA A 344 -25.32 6.47 11.54
N GLU A 345 -24.76 7.50 12.20
CA GLU A 345 -23.62 7.36 13.12
C GLU A 345 -23.93 6.49 14.37
N ARG A 346 -25.20 6.26 14.68
CA ARG A 346 -25.65 5.48 15.86
C ARG A 346 -25.93 4.02 15.55
N LEU A 347 -25.99 3.64 14.28
CA LEU A 347 -26.29 2.28 13.85
C LEU A 347 -24.99 1.55 13.52
N SER A 348 -24.90 0.29 13.93
CA SER A 348 -23.85 -0.61 13.46
C SER A 348 -24.22 -1.19 12.10
N TYR A 349 -23.20 -1.56 11.32
CA TYR A 349 -23.42 -2.25 10.05
C TYR A 349 -24.16 -3.59 10.24
N GLY A 350 -23.91 -4.28 11.36
CA GLY A 350 -24.58 -5.54 11.71
C GLY A 350 -26.07 -5.37 11.97
N GLU A 351 -26.49 -4.32 12.69
CA GLU A 351 -27.91 -4.02 12.91
C GLU A 351 -28.63 -3.74 11.58
N LEU A 352 -27.99 -3.01 10.68
CA LEU A 352 -28.54 -2.72 9.35
C LEU A 352 -28.68 -3.98 8.48
N LEU A 353 -27.72 -4.92 8.55
CA LEU A 353 -27.81 -6.19 7.85
C LEU A 353 -28.96 -7.06 8.38
N GLU A 354 -29.15 -7.14 9.70
CA GLU A 354 -30.26 -7.88 10.30
C GLU A 354 -31.61 -7.23 9.99
N GLU A 355 -31.69 -5.89 9.98
CA GLU A 355 -32.88 -5.16 9.54
C GLU A 355 -33.22 -5.49 8.07
N ALA A 356 -32.23 -5.45 7.18
CA ALA A 356 -32.41 -5.79 5.76
C ALA A 356 -32.88 -7.24 5.58
N LEU A 357 -32.27 -8.18 6.33
CA LEU A 357 -32.64 -9.59 6.28
C LEU A 357 -34.08 -9.82 6.76
N ALA A 358 -34.47 -9.16 7.86
CA ALA A 358 -35.83 -9.25 8.40
C ALA A 358 -36.87 -8.73 7.39
N LYS A 359 -36.59 -7.60 6.73
CA LYS A 359 -37.47 -7.02 5.69
C LYS A 359 -37.66 -7.99 4.52
N ARG A 360 -36.58 -8.56 3.99
CA ARG A 360 -36.66 -9.55 2.89
C ARG A 360 -37.46 -10.78 3.28
N GLY A 361 -37.23 -11.34 4.47
CA GLY A 361 -38.00 -12.49 4.95
C GLY A 361 -39.50 -12.22 5.14
N GLY A 362 -39.88 -10.97 5.45
CA GLY A 362 -41.28 -10.53 5.47
C GLY A 362 -41.89 -10.47 4.06
N LEU A 363 -41.14 -9.96 3.08
CA LEU A 363 -41.58 -9.88 1.68
C LEU A 363 -41.75 -11.27 1.05
N GLU A 364 -40.85 -12.22 1.31
CA GLU A 364 -40.97 -13.61 0.85
C GLU A 364 -42.22 -14.29 1.43
N SER A 365 -42.50 -14.07 2.72
CA SER A 365 -43.67 -14.64 3.39
C SER A 365 -44.98 -14.09 2.79
N ALA A 366 -45.03 -12.78 2.54
CA ALA A 366 -46.18 -12.13 1.89
C ALA A 366 -46.39 -12.60 0.43
N ALA A 367 -45.30 -12.80 -0.33
CA ALA A 367 -45.37 -13.31 -1.70
C ALA A 367 -45.87 -14.77 -1.74
N ALA A 368 -45.43 -15.61 -0.80
CA ALA A 368 -45.89 -17.00 -0.68
C ALA A 368 -47.39 -17.08 -0.32
N GLU A 369 -47.86 -16.24 0.59
CA GLU A 369 -49.29 -16.13 0.92
C GLU A 369 -50.12 -15.67 -0.30
N ALA A 370 -49.65 -14.67 -1.05
CA ALA A 370 -50.31 -14.18 -2.25
C ALA A 370 -50.38 -15.23 -3.37
N ALA A 371 -49.33 -16.04 -3.54
CA ALA A 371 -49.28 -17.13 -4.52
C ALA A 371 -50.21 -18.30 -4.13
N SER A 372 -50.40 -18.56 -2.84
CA SER A 372 -51.31 -19.63 -2.37
C SER A 372 -52.80 -19.31 -2.59
N GLY A 373 -53.15 -18.04 -2.82
CA GLY A 373 -54.53 -17.57 -2.99
C GLY A 373 -55.00 -17.41 -4.44
N ARG A 374 -54.16 -17.69 -5.45
CA ARG A 374 -54.50 -17.50 -6.87
C ARG A 374 -54.05 -18.72 -7.70
N GLU A 375 -55.00 -19.45 -8.29
CA GLU A 375 -54.69 -20.26 -9.47
C GLU A 375 -54.38 -19.29 -10.62
N ALA A 376 -53.11 -19.17 -10.98
CA ALA A 376 -52.66 -18.38 -12.11
C ALA A 376 -51.86 -19.27 -13.07
N ASP A 377 -52.16 -19.16 -14.37
CA ASP A 377 -51.58 -19.98 -15.45
C ASP A 377 -50.07 -19.73 -15.68
N ASP A 378 -49.47 -18.71 -15.05
CA ASP A 378 -48.02 -18.52 -14.97
C ASP A 378 -47.59 -18.00 -13.58
N PRO A 379 -46.95 -18.84 -12.75
CA PRO A 379 -46.59 -18.51 -11.36
C PRO A 379 -45.51 -17.41 -11.24
N VAL A 380 -44.74 -17.14 -12.31
CA VAL A 380 -43.66 -16.15 -12.28
C VAL A 380 -44.21 -14.73 -12.40
N GLU A 381 -45.18 -14.51 -13.29
CA GLU A 381 -45.80 -13.21 -13.51
C GLU A 381 -46.65 -12.76 -12.32
N ALA A 382 -47.34 -13.72 -11.68
CA ALA A 382 -48.13 -13.48 -10.46
C ALA A 382 -47.27 -13.09 -9.24
N CYS A 383 -46.09 -13.71 -9.09
CA CYS A 383 -45.14 -13.38 -8.01
C CYS A 383 -44.55 -11.98 -8.20
N VAL A 384 -44.16 -11.62 -9.43
CA VAL A 384 -43.66 -10.28 -9.76
C VAL A 384 -44.72 -9.21 -9.48
N ALA A 385 -45.97 -9.43 -9.88
CA ALA A 385 -47.07 -8.51 -9.60
C ALA A 385 -47.33 -8.33 -8.09
N ALA A 386 -47.28 -9.41 -7.30
CA ALA A 386 -47.47 -9.35 -5.84
C ALA A 386 -46.34 -8.58 -5.13
N VAL A 387 -45.09 -8.76 -5.57
CA VAL A 387 -43.94 -8.00 -5.04
C VAL A 387 -44.04 -6.52 -5.41
N VAL A 388 -44.44 -6.21 -6.65
CA VAL A 388 -44.68 -4.82 -7.09
C VAL A 388 -45.79 -4.17 -6.26
N ASP A 389 -46.91 -4.85 -6.06
CA ASP A 389 -48.03 -4.33 -5.26
C ASP A 389 -47.63 -4.12 -3.78
N ALA A 390 -46.85 -5.04 -3.19
CA ALA A 390 -46.34 -4.89 -1.83
C ALA A 390 -45.36 -3.72 -1.67
N VAL A 391 -44.47 -3.52 -2.65
CA VAL A 391 -43.54 -2.39 -2.70
C VAL A 391 -44.31 -1.07 -2.89
N CYS A 392 -45.29 -1.04 -3.80
CA CYS A 392 -46.13 0.13 -4.05
C CYS A 392 -47.02 0.48 -2.84
N ALA A 393 -47.55 -0.51 -2.12
CA ALA A 393 -48.33 -0.30 -0.89
C ALA A 393 -47.48 0.29 0.25
N SER A 394 -46.20 -0.08 0.34
CA SER A 394 -45.26 0.52 1.31
C SER A 394 -44.83 1.95 0.96
N SER A 395 -45.11 2.40 -0.26
CA SER A 395 -44.69 3.71 -0.79
C SER A 395 -45.79 4.79 -0.68
N GLN A 396 -46.98 4.47 -0.17
CA GLN A 396 -48.07 5.43 0.00
C GLN A 396 -47.96 6.23 1.30
N GLN A 397 -46.87 7.00 1.44
CA GLN A 397 -46.84 8.25 2.19
C GLN A 397 -45.92 9.23 1.46
N GLY A 398 -46.48 9.99 0.51
CA GLY A 398 -45.80 11.08 -0.19
C GLY A 398 -46.04 11.04 -1.69
N GLU A 399 -47.07 11.73 -2.17
CA GLU A 399 -47.27 12.02 -3.57
C GLU A 399 -46.25 13.08 -4.02
N ASP A 400 -45.43 12.76 -5.03
CA ASP A 400 -45.22 13.64 -6.18
C ASP A 400 -44.57 12.89 -7.35
N GLN A 401 -45.18 13.03 -8.53
CA GLN A 401 -44.86 12.28 -9.74
C GLN A 401 -43.66 12.91 -10.47
N SER A 402 -42.62 12.11 -10.74
CA SER A 402 -41.84 12.28 -11.96
C SER A 402 -41.35 10.92 -12.46
N SER A 403 -41.67 10.64 -13.72
CA SER A 403 -41.45 9.38 -14.42
C SER A 403 -39.96 9.15 -14.69
N ALA A 404 -39.37 8.16 -14.02
CA ALA A 404 -38.12 7.53 -14.42
C ALA A 404 -38.30 6.01 -14.40
N SER A 405 -37.89 5.35 -15.47
CA SER A 405 -38.09 3.91 -15.74
C SER A 405 -37.51 3.01 -14.65
N ALA A 406 -38.37 2.50 -13.77
CA ALA A 406 -38.06 1.59 -12.66
C ALA A 406 -38.10 0.10 -13.07
N SER A 407 -37.78 -0.25 -14.32
CA SER A 407 -37.88 -1.64 -14.80
C SER A 407 -36.64 -2.51 -14.56
N ALA A 408 -35.51 -1.90 -14.15
CA ALA A 408 -34.25 -2.62 -13.94
C ALA A 408 -34.02 -3.22 -12.52
N PRO A 409 -34.60 -2.73 -11.40
CA PRO A 409 -34.33 -3.32 -10.07
C PRO A 409 -35.17 -4.56 -9.75
N LEU A 410 -36.33 -4.73 -10.40
CA LEU A 410 -37.35 -5.72 -10.00
C LEU A 410 -37.12 -7.13 -10.56
N ALA A 411 -36.45 -7.26 -11.72
CA ALA A 411 -36.12 -8.58 -12.26
C ALA A 411 -35.12 -9.37 -11.39
N SER A 412 -34.33 -8.67 -10.54
CA SER A 412 -33.39 -9.30 -9.61
C SER A 412 -34.07 -9.91 -8.37
N LEU A 413 -35.32 -9.55 -8.07
CA LEU A 413 -36.08 -10.12 -6.95
C LEU A 413 -36.68 -11.50 -7.28
N ALA A 414 -36.84 -11.82 -8.56
CA ALA A 414 -37.51 -13.04 -9.02
C ALA A 414 -36.58 -14.26 -9.18
N SER A 415 -35.24 -14.09 -9.14
CA SER A 415 -34.29 -15.20 -9.31
C SER A 415 -33.90 -15.93 -8.02
N GLY A 416 -34.41 -15.50 -6.86
CA GLY A 416 -34.15 -16.16 -5.58
C GLY A 416 -35.06 -17.35 -5.35
N ARG A 417 -34.58 -18.58 -5.59
CA ARG A 417 -35.15 -19.74 -4.87
C ARG A 417 -34.98 -19.48 -3.37
N SER A 418 -36.08 -19.54 -2.62
CA SER A 418 -36.19 -19.09 -1.22
C SER A 418 -34.96 -19.44 -0.39
N PHE A 419 -34.38 -18.45 0.28
CA PHE A 419 -33.47 -18.71 1.39
C PHE A 419 -34.28 -19.46 2.45
N SER A 420 -34.00 -20.75 2.65
CA SER A 420 -34.66 -21.47 3.72
C SER A 420 -34.03 -20.93 5.00
N LYS A 421 -34.79 -20.40 5.96
CA LYS A 421 -34.24 -20.03 7.28
C LYS A 421 -33.76 -21.26 8.09
N GLY A 422 -33.39 -22.34 7.41
CA GLY A 422 -32.87 -23.55 7.99
C GLY A 422 -31.54 -23.30 8.70
N PRO A 423 -31.20 -24.15 9.69
CA PRO A 423 -29.95 -23.99 10.46
C PRO A 423 -28.68 -23.95 9.59
N SER A 424 -28.67 -24.64 8.46
CA SER A 424 -27.53 -24.68 7.53
C SER A 424 -27.35 -23.37 6.77
N ASP A 425 -28.42 -22.79 6.23
CA ASP A 425 -28.36 -21.54 5.44
C ASP A 425 -27.95 -20.36 6.33
N ARG A 426 -28.46 -20.29 7.57
CA ARG A 426 -28.04 -19.29 8.56
C ARG A 426 -26.56 -19.45 8.95
N GLN A 427 -26.09 -20.68 9.11
CA GLN A 427 -24.67 -20.96 9.38
C GLN A 427 -23.76 -20.45 8.25
N VAL A 428 -24.12 -20.71 6.99
CA VAL A 428 -23.35 -20.23 5.83
C VAL A 428 -23.40 -18.70 5.75
N LEU A 429 -24.55 -18.08 6.05
CA LEU A 429 -24.68 -16.62 6.09
C LEU A 429 -23.81 -15.99 7.18
N GLU A 430 -23.75 -16.60 8.37
CA GLU A 430 -22.88 -16.16 9.46
C GLU A 430 -21.39 -16.26 9.09
N TRP A 431 -20.98 -17.29 8.33
CA TRP A 431 -19.64 -17.37 7.77
C TRP A 431 -19.33 -16.20 6.84
N HIS A 432 -20.24 -15.92 5.91
CA HIS A 432 -20.12 -14.79 4.97
C HIS A 432 -20.08 -13.43 5.70
N TRP A 433 -20.86 -13.25 6.77
CA TRP A 433 -20.80 -12.06 7.62
C TRP A 433 -19.52 -11.92 8.41
N ALA A 434 -18.99 -13.02 8.96
CA ALA A 434 -17.71 -13.01 9.67
C ALA A 434 -16.54 -12.65 8.73
N ASN A 435 -16.65 -12.99 7.44
CA ASN A 435 -15.68 -12.68 6.39
C ASN A 435 -15.81 -11.27 5.80
N LEU A 436 -16.69 -10.41 6.33
CA LEU A 436 -16.62 -8.98 6.07
C LEU A 436 -15.34 -8.45 6.76
N GLU A 437 -14.20 -8.55 6.08
CA GLU A 437 -12.83 -8.40 6.59
C GLU A 437 -12.53 -7.10 7.38
N TYR A 438 -13.47 -6.15 7.48
CA TYR A 438 -13.34 -4.90 8.23
C TYR A 438 -14.64 -4.43 8.89
N GLY A 439 -15.60 -5.31 9.11
CA GLY A 439 -16.84 -5.00 9.81
C GLY A 439 -16.58 -4.67 11.28
N CYS A 440 -16.23 -3.42 11.59
CA CYS A 440 -16.39 -2.89 12.93
C CYS A 440 -17.88 -2.97 13.27
N SER A 441 -18.25 -4.00 14.01
CA SER A 441 -19.58 -4.17 14.62
C SER A 441 -19.80 -3.19 15.78
N ALA A 442 -18.77 -2.41 16.16
CA ALA A 442 -18.87 -1.34 17.13
C ALA A 442 -19.51 -0.08 16.50
N CYS A 443 -20.31 0.64 17.29
CA CYS A 443 -20.86 1.92 16.86
C CYS A 443 -19.72 2.91 16.56
N LEU A 444 -19.90 3.80 15.57
CA LEU A 444 -18.86 4.78 15.20
C LEU A 444 -18.46 5.68 16.40
N SER A 445 -19.40 5.92 17.31
CA SER A 445 -19.22 6.62 18.57
C SER A 445 -18.28 5.92 19.56
N GLU A 446 -18.21 4.58 19.55
CA GLU A 446 -17.36 3.77 20.42
C GLU A 446 -15.93 3.64 19.89
N VAL A 447 -15.74 3.79 18.58
CA VAL A 447 -14.42 3.77 17.93
C VAL A 447 -13.72 5.13 18.06
N ARG A 448 -14.47 6.23 18.27
CA ARG A 448 -13.94 7.61 18.34
C ARG A 448 -13.16 7.97 19.61
N GLY A 449 -12.90 7.03 20.52
CA GLY A 449 -12.48 7.31 21.90
C GLY A 449 -11.08 6.89 22.36
N ARG A 450 -10.18 6.40 21.50
CA ARG A 450 -8.79 6.07 21.91
C ARG A 450 -7.78 6.33 20.79
N CYS A 451 -7.39 7.59 20.62
CA CYS A 451 -6.12 7.98 20.01
C CYS A 451 -5.35 8.82 21.02
#